data_AF-D9X8J3-F1
#
_entry.id   AF-D9X8J3-F1
#
_cell.length_a   1.000
_cell.length_b   1.000
_cell.length_c   1.000
_cell.angle_alpha   90.00
_cell.angle_beta   90.00
_cell.angle_gamma   90.00
#
_symmetry.space_group_name_H-M   'P 1'
#
loop_
_entity.id
_entity.type
_entity.pdbx_description
1 polymer ?
#
loop_
_entity_poly.entity_id
_entity_poly.type
_entity_poly.pdbx_seq_one_letter_code
_entity_poly.pdbx_strand_id
1 'polypeptide(L)'
;MPAVSRILHDWCIGDVQSRRWTAIRAYGLLGPVHHKETLAALVEAMHRPAPAEAETVAGNEEVPEESRQLADALELLLLAVGDPVLAALTELLPTDRAVRPHALLAFLQACKQTKGDESDRPPVLDWYARAGTAEDPSAARHLAVFWDALLTDRTHNPQALGVLRGWVRWADVDPETESALASLLGDLITTPTNRRRVSHLLENVRDSRGARTPAAVRLSKRLSLD
;
A
#
# COMPACT_ATOMS: atom_id res chain seq x y z
N MET A 1 30.46 1.35 4.19
CA MET A 1 29.52 2.46 4.46
C MET A 1 28.93 2.32 5.88
N PRO A 2 29.67 2.60 6.98
CA PRO A 2 29.13 2.34 8.34
C PRO A 2 28.72 3.60 9.13
N ALA A 3 29.37 4.75 8.88
CA ALA A 3 29.17 5.94 9.72
C ALA A 3 27.84 6.65 9.45
N VAL A 4 27.44 6.79 8.19
CA VAL A 4 26.21 7.48 7.79
C VAL A 4 24.98 6.71 8.29
N SER A 5 24.90 5.40 8.07
CA SER A 5 23.77 4.58 8.51
C SER A 5 23.60 4.61 10.03
N ARG A 6 24.71 4.62 10.80
CA ARG A 6 24.67 4.76 12.26
C ARG A 6 24.15 6.12 12.70
N ILE A 7 24.64 7.21 12.07
CA ILE A 7 24.16 8.57 12.37
C ILE A 7 22.66 8.69 12.08
N LEU A 8 22.20 8.17 10.94
CA LEU A 8 20.78 8.20 10.59
C LEU A 8 19.95 7.39 11.59
N HIS A 9 20.43 6.23 12.01
CA HIS A 9 19.76 5.41 13.00
C HIS A 9 19.64 6.14 14.35
N ASP A 10 20.76 6.65 14.88
CA ASP A 10 20.82 7.42 16.13
C ASP A 10 19.88 8.64 16.08
N TRP A 11 19.79 9.29 14.91
CA TRP A 11 18.89 10.42 14.69
C TRP A 11 17.42 10.01 14.59
N CYS A 12 17.12 8.85 14.03
CA CYS A 12 15.77 8.34 13.82
C CYS A 12 15.09 7.95 15.14
N ILE A 13 15.85 7.38 16.08
CA ILE A 13 15.35 6.99 17.40
C ILE A 13 15.50 8.09 18.47
N GLY A 14 16.33 9.11 18.21
CA GLY A 14 16.65 10.18 19.17
C GLY A 14 15.56 11.26 19.32
N ASP A 15 15.66 12.09 20.37
CA ASP A 15 14.58 13.02 20.75
C ASP A 15 14.47 14.29 19.91
N VAL A 16 15.52 14.64 19.17
CA VAL A 16 15.55 15.87 18.36
C VAL A 16 14.69 15.68 17.10
N GLN A 17 13.50 16.28 17.10
CA GLN A 17 12.50 16.14 16.03
C GLN A 17 13.05 16.42 14.62
N SER A 18 13.80 17.51 14.42
CA SER A 18 14.36 17.86 13.10
C SER A 18 15.34 16.82 12.56
N ARG A 19 16.12 16.18 13.45
CA ARG A 19 17.04 15.10 13.10
C ARG A 19 16.29 13.83 12.74
N ARG A 20 15.24 13.49 13.49
CA ARG A 20 14.37 12.35 13.18
C ARG A 20 13.78 12.45 11.78
N TRP A 21 13.17 13.58 11.45
CA TRP A 21 12.55 13.80 10.14
C TRP A 21 13.55 13.69 9.00
N THR A 22 14.75 14.24 9.21
CA THR A 22 15.83 14.13 8.23
C THR A 22 16.25 12.67 8.06
N ALA A 23 16.35 11.90 9.14
CA ALA A 23 16.70 10.49 9.09
C ALA A 23 15.63 9.65 8.37
N ILE A 24 14.35 9.82 8.69
CA ILE A 24 13.24 9.10 8.06
C ILE A 24 13.21 9.34 6.55
N ARG A 25 13.34 10.59 6.12
CA ARG A 25 13.38 10.94 4.69
C ARG A 25 14.64 10.41 4.01
N ALA A 26 15.79 10.46 4.67
CA ALA A 26 17.03 9.89 4.15
C ALA A 26 16.93 8.37 3.96
N TYR A 27 16.27 7.67 4.87
CA TYR A 27 15.99 6.24 4.74
C TYR A 27 15.11 5.93 3.52
N GLY A 28 14.10 6.75 3.21
CA GLY A 28 13.32 6.60 1.98
C GLY A 28 14.18 6.69 0.70
N LEU A 29 15.23 7.52 0.70
CA LEU A 29 16.11 7.74 -0.46
C LEU A 29 17.26 6.74 -0.57
N LEU A 30 17.85 6.36 0.58
CA LEU A 30 19.02 5.46 0.65
C LEU A 30 18.61 3.99 0.81
N GLY A 31 17.35 3.76 1.16
CA GLY A 31 16.76 2.47 1.45
C GLY A 31 16.99 1.38 0.41
N PRO A 32 16.95 1.65 -0.91
CA PRO A 32 17.13 0.60 -1.90
C PRO A 32 18.48 -0.13 -1.82
N VAL A 33 19.54 0.56 -1.35
CA VAL A 33 20.89 -0.01 -1.23
C VAL A 33 21.01 -0.91 0.02
N HIS A 34 20.27 -0.59 1.08
CA HIS A 34 20.34 -1.23 2.39
C HIS A 34 18.93 -1.47 2.95
N HIS A 35 18.10 -2.22 2.20
CA HIS A 35 16.66 -2.28 2.43
C HIS A 35 16.30 -2.98 3.75
N LYS A 36 17.06 -3.98 4.19
CA LYS A 36 16.81 -4.70 5.45
C LYS A 36 17.09 -3.82 6.65
N GLU A 37 18.24 -3.14 6.65
CA GLU A 37 18.64 -2.22 7.70
C GLU A 37 17.71 -1.01 7.77
N THR A 38 17.28 -0.52 6.60
CA THR A 38 16.35 0.60 6.51
C THR A 38 14.97 0.22 7.03
N LEU A 39 14.43 -0.93 6.63
CA LEU A 39 13.16 -1.42 7.15
C LEU A 39 13.22 -1.61 8.67
N ALA A 40 14.29 -2.20 9.18
CA ALA A 40 14.47 -2.37 10.62
C ALA A 40 14.49 -1.02 11.37
N ALA A 41 15.21 -0.02 10.86
CA ALA A 41 15.25 1.31 11.47
C ALA A 41 13.89 2.02 11.45
N LEU A 42 13.12 1.90 10.35
CA LEU A 42 11.78 2.46 10.25
C LEU A 42 10.80 1.75 11.21
N VAL A 43 10.87 0.42 11.31
CA VAL A 43 10.06 -0.35 12.26
C VAL A 43 10.39 0.06 13.69
N GLU A 44 11.65 0.21 14.04
CA GLU A 44 12.05 0.67 15.38
C GLU A 44 11.52 2.08 15.68
N ALA A 45 11.59 2.99 14.70
CA ALA A 45 11.03 4.34 14.86
C ALA A 45 9.51 4.33 15.09
N MET A 46 8.75 3.41 14.47
CA MET A 46 7.30 3.26 14.67
C MET A 46 6.94 2.81 16.09
N HIS A 47 7.86 2.12 16.80
CA HIS A 47 7.65 1.68 18.18
C HIS A 47 7.90 2.78 19.22
N ARG A 48 8.40 3.94 18.78
CA ARG A 48 8.68 5.05 19.69
C ARG A 48 7.38 5.58 20.31
N PRO A 49 7.32 5.79 21.64
CA PRO A 49 6.17 6.40 22.27
C PRO A 49 5.96 7.83 21.77
N ALA A 50 4.71 8.20 21.54
CA ALA A 50 4.35 9.57 21.19
C ALA A 50 4.81 10.53 22.30
N PRO A 51 5.37 11.71 21.96
CA PRO A 51 5.74 12.69 22.97
C PRO A 51 4.49 13.16 23.74
N ALA A 52 4.60 13.26 25.07
CA ALA A 52 3.50 13.57 25.99
C ALA A 52 2.74 14.88 25.67
N GLU A 53 3.35 15.79 24.91
CA GLU A 53 2.74 17.06 24.49
C GLU A 53 1.68 16.89 23.37
N ALA A 54 1.64 15.74 22.68
CA ALA A 54 0.69 15.46 21.62
C ALA A 54 -0.74 15.17 22.10
N GLU A 55 -0.96 14.99 23.40
CA GLU A 55 -2.29 14.72 23.99
C GLU A 55 -3.22 15.95 24.00
N THR A 56 -2.71 17.16 23.69
CA THR A 56 -3.45 18.42 23.87
C THR A 56 -4.22 18.93 22.64
N VAL A 57 -4.10 18.29 21.47
CA VAL A 57 -4.82 18.69 20.24
C VAL A 57 -5.88 17.65 19.88
N ALA A 58 -6.78 17.37 20.83
CA ALA A 58 -7.99 16.59 20.58
C ALA A 58 -8.97 17.44 19.74
N GLY A 59 -8.83 17.41 18.42
CA GLY A 59 -9.74 18.14 17.53
C GLY A 59 -9.62 17.85 16.05
N ASN A 60 -8.46 17.41 15.55
CA ASN A 60 -8.29 17.03 14.15
C ASN A 60 -8.02 15.53 14.01
N GLU A 61 -8.88 14.84 13.28
CA GLU A 61 -8.71 13.45 12.78
C GLU A 61 -7.58 13.34 11.73
N GLU A 62 -6.57 14.20 11.81
CA GLU A 62 -5.48 14.27 10.86
C GLU A 62 -4.38 13.28 11.26
N VAL A 63 -3.91 12.48 10.31
CA VAL A 63 -2.80 11.54 10.54
C VAL A 63 -1.60 12.35 11.05
N PRO A 64 -1.01 12.00 12.21
CA PRO A 64 0.15 12.73 12.73
C PRO A 64 1.25 12.83 11.67
N GLU A 65 1.86 14.01 11.54
CA GLU A 65 2.90 14.28 10.53
C GLU A 65 4.05 13.25 10.59
N GLU A 66 4.45 12.81 11.78
CA GLU A 66 5.46 11.77 11.95
C GLU A 66 5.00 10.42 11.36
N SER A 67 3.74 10.02 11.58
CA SER A 67 3.17 8.82 10.98
C SER A 67 3.09 8.91 9.47
N ARG A 68 2.78 10.09 8.92
CA ARG A 68 2.79 10.32 7.48
C ARG A 68 4.20 10.17 6.91
N GLN A 69 5.21 10.78 7.54
CA GLN A 69 6.60 10.68 7.06
C GLN A 69 7.15 9.25 7.12
N LEU A 70 6.80 8.48 8.16
CA LEU A 70 7.17 7.07 8.24
C LEU A 70 6.50 6.25 7.13
N ALA A 71 5.23 6.52 6.83
CA ALA A 71 4.52 5.89 5.72
C ALA A 71 5.11 6.29 4.35
N ASP A 72 5.42 7.56 4.14
CA ASP A 72 6.06 8.05 2.90
C ASP A 72 7.44 7.40 2.68
N ALA A 73 8.25 7.27 3.74
CA ALA A 73 9.54 6.58 3.65
C ALA A 73 9.39 5.09 3.34
N LEU A 74 8.39 4.44 3.95
CA LEU A 74 8.08 3.04 3.70
C LEU A 74 7.50 2.81 2.30
N GLU A 75 6.70 3.74 1.79
CA GLU A 75 6.19 3.75 0.41
C GLU A 75 7.35 3.78 -0.58
N LEU A 76 8.30 4.71 -0.41
CA LEU A 76 9.48 4.81 -1.28
C LEU A 76 10.30 3.51 -1.26
N LEU A 77 10.52 2.95 -0.07
CA LEU A 77 11.24 1.69 0.08
C LEU A 77 10.50 0.54 -0.61
N LEU A 78 9.17 0.47 -0.43
CA LEU A 78 8.31 -0.53 -1.04
C LEU A 78 8.33 -0.42 -2.57
N LEU A 79 8.19 0.79 -3.13
CA LEU A 79 8.21 1.01 -4.58
C LEU A 79 9.55 0.69 -5.22
N ALA A 80 10.65 0.97 -4.51
CA ALA A 80 12.00 0.74 -5.03
C ALA A 80 12.47 -0.72 -4.93
N VAL A 81 12.04 -1.45 -3.89
CA VAL A 81 12.53 -2.81 -3.59
C VAL A 81 11.50 -3.89 -3.94
N GLY A 82 10.21 -3.60 -3.80
CA GLY A 82 9.11 -4.52 -4.12
C GLY A 82 8.94 -5.65 -3.11
N ASP A 83 8.92 -6.89 -3.61
CA ASP A 83 8.49 -8.08 -2.86
C ASP A 83 9.26 -8.35 -1.55
N PRO A 84 10.59 -8.18 -1.44
CA PRO A 84 11.27 -8.39 -0.16
C PRO A 84 10.73 -7.53 1.00
N VAL A 85 10.35 -6.29 0.71
CA VAL A 85 9.77 -5.37 1.71
C VAL A 85 8.31 -5.74 1.97
N LEU A 86 7.57 -6.08 0.91
CA LEU A 86 6.18 -6.51 1.02
C LEU A 86 6.03 -7.80 1.86
N ALA A 87 6.90 -8.79 1.64
CA ALA A 87 6.96 -10.03 2.40
C ALA A 87 7.19 -9.76 3.89
N ALA A 88 8.23 -8.98 4.21
CA ALA A 88 8.56 -8.64 5.60
C ALA A 88 7.43 -7.88 6.30
N LEU A 89 6.79 -6.92 5.63
CA LEU A 89 5.65 -6.22 6.21
C LEU A 89 4.42 -7.13 6.38
N THR A 90 4.21 -8.09 5.48
CA THR A 90 3.10 -9.07 5.57
C THR A 90 3.20 -9.91 6.84
N GLU A 91 4.42 -10.29 7.24
CA GLU A 91 4.67 -10.99 8.50
C GLU A 91 4.37 -10.12 9.72
N LEU A 92 4.61 -8.80 9.64
CA LEU A 92 4.40 -7.86 10.74
C LEU A 92 2.93 -7.41 10.88
N LEU A 93 2.16 -7.34 9.79
CA LEU A 93 0.77 -6.87 9.77
C LEU A 93 -0.14 -7.48 10.87
N PRO A 94 -0.15 -8.80 11.12
CA PRO A 94 -1.02 -9.40 12.13
C PRO A 94 -0.51 -9.26 13.56
N THR A 95 0.80 -9.13 13.77
CA THR A 95 1.43 -9.19 15.10
C THR A 95 1.78 -7.82 15.67
N ASP A 96 2.08 -6.86 14.80
CA ASP A 96 2.66 -5.57 15.18
C ASP A 96 1.65 -4.43 14.99
N ARG A 97 1.07 -3.99 16.10
CA ARG A 97 0.07 -2.91 16.11
C ARG A 97 0.66 -1.54 15.82
N ALA A 98 1.96 -1.33 16.07
CA ALA A 98 2.63 -0.06 15.81
C ALA A 98 2.96 0.09 14.32
N VAL A 99 3.40 -0.99 13.67
CA VAL A 99 3.73 -1.02 12.25
C VAL A 99 2.49 -0.99 11.36
N ARG A 100 1.44 -1.73 11.73
CA ARG A 100 0.23 -1.91 10.91
C ARG A 100 -0.32 -0.62 10.27
N PRO A 101 -0.62 0.47 11.01
CA PRO A 101 -1.18 1.67 10.40
C PRO A 101 -0.24 2.32 9.36
N HIS A 102 1.07 2.31 9.61
CA HIS A 102 2.07 2.86 8.71
C HIS A 102 2.22 2.00 7.44
N ALA A 103 2.25 0.67 7.60
CA ALA A 103 2.32 -0.26 6.47
C ALA A 103 1.10 -0.17 5.55
N LEU A 104 -0.11 -0.05 6.12
CA LEU A 104 -1.34 0.12 5.35
C LEU A 104 -1.37 1.46 4.60
N LEU A 105 -0.95 2.54 5.27
CA LEU A 105 -0.89 3.85 4.64
C LEU A 105 0.13 3.87 3.48
N ALA A 106 1.33 3.35 3.71
CA ALA A 106 2.39 3.24 2.70
C ALA A 106 1.94 2.42 1.49
N PHE A 107 1.32 1.25 1.71
CA PHE A 107 0.82 0.42 0.63
C PHE A 107 -0.31 1.11 -0.15
N LEU A 108 -1.22 1.79 0.54
CA LEU A 108 -2.28 2.56 -0.10
C LEU A 108 -1.74 3.73 -0.93
N GLN A 109 -0.71 4.43 -0.44
CA GLN A 109 -0.03 5.49 -1.19
C GLN A 109 0.65 4.91 -2.44
N ALA A 110 1.38 3.80 -2.30
CA ALA A 110 1.98 3.08 -3.43
C ALA A 110 0.94 2.69 -4.50
N CYS A 111 -0.25 2.26 -4.09
CA CYS A 111 -1.33 1.93 -5.03
C CYS A 111 -1.90 3.15 -5.78
N LYS A 112 -1.75 4.36 -5.23
CA LYS A 112 -2.20 5.62 -5.86
C LYS A 112 -1.16 6.20 -6.82
N GLN A 113 0.10 5.77 -6.73
CA GLN A 113 1.14 6.23 -7.64
C GLN A 113 0.84 5.79 -9.06
N THR A 114 1.03 6.70 -10.02
CA THR A 114 1.05 6.44 -11.45
C THR A 114 2.46 6.68 -11.93
N LYS A 115 3.04 5.78 -12.74
CA LYS A 115 4.41 5.99 -13.24
C LYS A 115 4.41 7.20 -14.17
N GLY A 116 5.11 8.28 -13.80
CA GLY A 116 5.45 9.33 -14.74
C GLY A 116 6.46 8.77 -15.74
N ASP A 117 6.11 8.80 -17.03
CA ASP A 117 7.00 8.78 -18.21
C ASP A 117 7.01 7.52 -19.12
N GLU A 118 6.60 6.32 -18.69
CA GLU A 118 6.63 5.13 -19.59
C GLU A 118 5.39 4.24 -19.58
N SER A 119 4.65 4.23 -18.48
CA SER A 119 3.40 3.48 -18.36
C SER A 119 2.51 4.26 -17.40
N ASP A 120 1.32 4.67 -17.86
CA ASP A 120 0.31 5.25 -16.98
C ASP A 120 -0.19 4.24 -15.92
N ARG A 121 0.34 2.99 -15.93
CA ARG A 121 0.01 1.94 -14.96
C ARG A 121 0.52 2.24 -13.57
N PRO A 122 -0.34 2.10 -12.56
CA PRO A 122 0.10 2.06 -11.18
C PRO A 122 1.13 0.94 -10.96
N PRO A 123 2.32 1.23 -10.38
CA PRO A 123 3.37 0.24 -10.21
C PRO A 123 2.92 -1.05 -9.51
N VAL A 124 2.01 -0.93 -8.54
CA VAL A 124 1.45 -2.08 -7.82
C VAL A 124 0.61 -2.99 -8.72
N LEU A 125 -0.09 -2.47 -9.73
CA LEU A 125 -0.81 -3.29 -10.70
C LEU A 125 0.16 -4.08 -11.61
N ASP A 126 1.30 -3.48 -11.99
CA ASP A 126 2.35 -4.20 -12.69
C ASP A 126 2.94 -5.33 -11.82
N TRP A 127 2.95 -5.17 -10.50
CA TRP A 127 3.38 -6.24 -9.59
C TRP A 127 2.41 -7.41 -9.62
N TYR A 128 1.09 -7.15 -9.65
CA TYR A 128 0.09 -8.20 -9.83
C TYR A 128 0.20 -8.91 -11.17
N ALA A 129 0.38 -8.16 -12.26
CA ALA A 129 0.55 -8.74 -13.59
C ALA A 129 1.76 -9.69 -13.64
N ARG A 130 2.89 -9.27 -13.06
CA ARG A 130 4.10 -10.10 -12.95
C ARG A 130 3.90 -11.29 -12.01
N ALA A 131 3.26 -11.09 -10.86
CA ALA A 131 3.03 -12.17 -9.90
C ALA A 131 2.07 -13.25 -10.43
N GLY A 132 1.08 -12.89 -11.25
CA GLY A 132 0.17 -13.85 -11.89
C GLY A 132 0.81 -14.70 -12.99
N THR A 133 1.99 -14.32 -13.47
CA THR A 133 2.77 -15.06 -14.47
C THR A 133 4.03 -15.70 -13.88
N ALA A 134 4.36 -15.40 -12.62
CA ALA A 134 5.50 -15.95 -11.93
C ALA A 134 5.27 -17.41 -11.51
N GLU A 135 6.34 -18.20 -11.49
CA GLU A 135 6.29 -19.56 -10.95
C GLU A 135 6.03 -19.57 -9.44
N ASP A 136 6.48 -18.53 -8.73
CA ASP A 136 6.22 -18.34 -7.30
C ASP A 136 5.04 -17.36 -7.08
N PRO A 137 3.90 -17.82 -6.53
CA PRO A 137 2.75 -16.97 -6.23
C PRO A 137 2.89 -16.22 -4.89
N SER A 138 4.07 -16.17 -4.27
CA SER A 138 4.29 -15.49 -2.97
C SER A 138 3.95 -14.00 -3.02
N ALA A 139 4.44 -13.28 -4.03
CA ALA A 139 4.15 -11.86 -4.20
C ALA A 139 2.64 -11.57 -4.34
N ALA A 140 1.91 -12.38 -5.12
CA ALA A 140 0.45 -12.26 -5.26
C ALA A 140 -0.25 -12.46 -3.92
N ARG A 141 0.18 -13.46 -3.13
CA ARG A 141 -0.36 -13.72 -1.79
C ARG A 141 -0.08 -12.56 -0.83
N HIS A 142 1.13 -12.01 -0.80
CA HIS A 142 1.47 -10.86 0.03
C HIS A 142 0.60 -9.64 -0.32
N LEU A 143 0.45 -9.36 -1.62
CA LEU A 143 -0.38 -8.27 -2.09
C LEU A 143 -1.86 -8.45 -1.72
N ALA A 144 -2.40 -9.67 -1.84
CA ALA A 144 -3.76 -9.99 -1.43
C ALA A 144 -3.99 -9.80 0.08
N VAL A 145 -3.02 -10.16 0.92
CA VAL A 145 -3.09 -9.92 2.38
C VAL A 145 -3.19 -8.43 2.68
N PHE A 146 -2.40 -7.60 2.02
CA PHE A 146 -2.46 -6.14 2.19
C PHE A 146 -3.82 -5.56 1.76
N TRP A 147 -4.38 -6.02 0.65
CA TRP A 147 -5.69 -5.59 0.20
C TRP A 147 -6.81 -6.05 1.13
N ASP A 148 -6.76 -7.28 1.63
CA ASP A 148 -7.72 -7.74 2.65
C ASP A 148 -7.65 -6.88 3.91
N ALA A 149 -6.43 -6.56 4.36
CA ALA A 149 -6.20 -5.70 5.52
C ALA A 149 -6.73 -4.28 5.28
N LEU A 150 -6.49 -3.67 4.12
CA LEU A 150 -7.02 -2.36 3.74
C LEU A 150 -8.55 -2.33 3.65
N LEU A 151 -9.15 -3.35 3.04
CA LEU A 151 -10.60 -3.44 2.90
C LEU A 151 -11.29 -3.69 4.25
N THR A 152 -10.60 -4.29 5.21
CA THR A 152 -11.17 -4.56 6.54
C THR A 152 -10.88 -3.43 7.54
N ASP A 153 -9.93 -2.54 7.22
CA ASP A 153 -9.59 -1.37 8.01
C ASP A 153 -10.58 -0.21 7.81
N ARG A 154 -11.21 0.27 8.90
CA ARG A 154 -12.23 1.32 8.82
C ARG A 154 -11.69 2.65 8.31
N THR A 155 -10.44 2.97 8.64
CA THR A 155 -9.80 4.24 8.29
C THR A 155 -9.46 4.29 6.80
N HIS A 156 -8.93 3.20 6.26
CA HIS A 156 -8.42 3.16 4.89
C HIS A 156 -9.40 2.58 3.85
N ASN A 157 -10.43 1.85 4.27
CA ASN A 157 -11.38 1.19 3.36
C ASN A 157 -11.97 2.12 2.28
N PRO A 158 -12.50 3.32 2.59
CA PRO A 158 -13.09 4.19 1.56
C PRO A 158 -12.08 4.58 0.48
N GLN A 159 -10.83 4.80 0.87
CA GLN A 159 -9.74 5.17 -0.03
C GLN A 159 -9.28 3.97 -0.86
N ALA A 160 -9.18 2.79 -0.26
CA ALA A 160 -8.84 1.55 -0.95
C ALA A 160 -9.89 1.19 -2.02
N LEU A 161 -11.18 1.32 -1.69
CA LEU A 161 -12.26 1.17 -2.68
C LEU A 161 -12.16 2.25 -3.77
N GLY A 162 -11.78 3.48 -3.43
CA GLY A 162 -11.52 4.55 -4.40
C GLY A 162 -10.45 4.17 -5.42
N VAL A 163 -9.34 3.59 -4.96
CA VAL A 163 -8.26 3.07 -5.81
C VAL A 163 -8.77 1.97 -6.74
N LEU A 164 -9.47 0.96 -6.22
CA LEU A 164 -10.03 -0.12 -7.06
C LEU A 164 -11.00 0.43 -8.11
N ARG A 165 -11.85 1.40 -7.78
CA ARG A 165 -12.74 2.04 -8.76
C ARG A 165 -11.94 2.75 -9.86
N GLY A 166 -10.85 3.42 -9.50
CA GLY A 166 -9.94 4.06 -10.45
C GLY A 166 -9.35 3.03 -11.42
N TRP A 167 -8.84 1.92 -10.89
CA TRP A 167 -8.28 0.83 -11.69
C TRP A 167 -9.32 0.15 -12.60
N VAL A 168 -10.55 -0.08 -12.12
CA VAL A 168 -11.65 -0.62 -12.95
C VAL A 168 -11.98 0.32 -14.12
N ARG A 169 -11.95 1.64 -13.91
CA ARG A 169 -12.17 2.60 -14.99
C ARG A 169 -11.03 2.57 -16.00
N TRP A 170 -9.80 2.42 -15.52
CA TRP A 170 -8.63 2.38 -16.39
C TRP A 170 -8.53 1.07 -17.19
N ALA A 171 -9.06 -0.03 -16.66
CA ALA A 171 -9.23 -1.31 -17.37
C ALA A 171 -10.12 -1.23 -18.63
N ASP A 172 -10.91 -0.16 -18.83
CA ASP A 172 -11.66 0.03 -20.08
C ASP A 172 -10.73 0.31 -21.28
N VAL A 173 -9.58 0.93 -21.03
CA VAL A 173 -8.63 1.35 -22.07
C VAL A 173 -7.35 0.53 -22.11
N ASP A 174 -7.11 -0.31 -21.09
CA ASP A 174 -5.91 -1.14 -20.97
C ASP A 174 -6.24 -2.61 -20.61
N PRO A 175 -6.18 -3.54 -21.59
CA PRO A 175 -6.47 -4.96 -21.37
C PRO A 175 -5.54 -5.65 -20.36
N GLU A 176 -4.29 -5.21 -20.25
CA GLU A 176 -3.35 -5.77 -19.28
C GLU A 176 -3.76 -5.41 -17.85
N THR A 177 -4.22 -4.17 -17.63
CA THR A 177 -4.83 -3.76 -16.36
C THR A 177 -6.06 -4.59 -16.02
N GLU A 178 -6.93 -4.85 -17.00
CA GLU A 178 -8.08 -5.74 -16.78
C GLU A 178 -7.64 -7.14 -16.32
N SER A 179 -6.59 -7.70 -16.93
CA SER A 179 -6.08 -9.02 -16.58
C SER A 179 -5.45 -9.07 -15.19
N ALA A 180 -4.62 -8.08 -14.86
CA ALA A 180 -4.01 -7.94 -13.54
C ALA A 180 -5.08 -7.77 -12.45
N LEU A 181 -6.08 -6.92 -12.72
CA LEU A 181 -7.18 -6.67 -11.81
C LEU A 181 -8.07 -7.90 -11.62
N ALA A 182 -8.33 -8.67 -12.68
CA ALA A 182 -9.07 -9.92 -12.56
C ALA A 182 -8.36 -10.93 -11.64
N SER A 183 -7.04 -11.00 -11.70
CA SER A 183 -6.23 -11.88 -10.84
C SER A 183 -6.32 -11.43 -9.38
N LEU A 184 -6.07 -10.15 -9.11
CA LEU A 184 -6.23 -9.55 -7.78
C LEU A 184 -7.62 -9.77 -7.20
N LEU A 185 -8.67 -9.42 -7.95
CA LEU A 185 -10.04 -9.56 -7.46
C LEU A 185 -10.38 -11.03 -7.21
N GLY A 186 -9.87 -11.96 -8.02
CA GLY A 186 -10.00 -13.40 -7.80
C GLY A 186 -9.48 -13.85 -6.44
N ASP A 187 -8.32 -13.35 -6.03
CA ASP A 187 -7.73 -13.65 -4.71
C ASP A 187 -8.54 -13.03 -3.57
N LEU A 188 -9.11 -11.84 -3.78
CA LEU A 188 -9.89 -11.13 -2.76
C LEU A 188 -11.27 -11.74 -2.51
N ILE A 189 -11.95 -12.26 -3.54
CA ILE A 189 -13.31 -12.79 -3.39
C ILE A 189 -13.37 -14.17 -2.71
N THR A 190 -12.23 -14.68 -2.24
CA THR A 190 -12.13 -15.92 -1.44
C THR A 190 -12.89 -15.81 -0.12
N THR A 191 -13.09 -14.60 0.42
CA THR A 191 -13.92 -14.36 1.61
C THR A 191 -15.31 -13.84 1.23
N PRO A 192 -16.40 -14.25 1.91
CA PRO A 192 -17.75 -13.76 1.61
C PRO A 192 -17.90 -12.24 1.73
N THR A 193 -17.18 -11.63 2.68
CA THR A 193 -17.21 -10.18 2.91
C THR A 193 -16.60 -9.43 1.73
N ASN A 194 -15.41 -9.83 1.27
CA ASN A 194 -14.78 -9.19 0.14
C ASN A 194 -15.52 -9.49 -1.16
N ARG A 195 -16.10 -10.68 -1.32
CA ARG A 195 -17.00 -10.99 -2.44
C ARG A 195 -18.14 -9.99 -2.57
N ARG A 196 -18.85 -9.70 -1.47
CA ARG A 196 -19.93 -8.70 -1.45
C ARG A 196 -19.41 -7.29 -1.76
N ARG A 197 -18.29 -6.89 -1.18
CA ARG A 197 -17.66 -5.57 -1.42
C ARG A 197 -17.26 -5.39 -2.88
N VAL A 198 -16.63 -6.40 -3.48
CA VAL A 198 -16.18 -6.39 -4.88
C VAL A 198 -17.38 -6.41 -5.82
N SER A 199 -18.39 -7.26 -5.58
CA SER A 199 -19.63 -7.25 -6.38
C SER A 199 -20.27 -5.87 -6.39
N HIS A 200 -20.49 -5.31 -5.20
CA HIS A 200 -21.07 -3.98 -5.05
C HIS A 200 -20.20 -2.89 -5.69
N LEU A 201 -18.86 -3.00 -5.63
CA LEU A 201 -17.98 -2.08 -6.32
C LEU A 201 -18.21 -2.15 -7.84
N LEU A 202 -18.13 -3.34 -8.43
CA LEU A 202 -18.27 -3.54 -9.88
C LEU A 202 -19.68 -3.18 -10.39
N GLU A 203 -20.72 -3.38 -9.57
CA GLU A 203 -22.08 -2.96 -9.86
C GLU A 203 -22.26 -1.44 -9.88
N ASN A 204 -21.39 -0.68 -9.21
CA ASN A 204 -21.53 0.77 -9.02
C ASN A 204 -20.46 1.62 -9.71
N VAL A 205 -19.42 1.03 -10.30
CA VAL A 205 -18.50 1.80 -11.16
C VAL A 205 -19.26 2.28 -12.40
N ARG A 206 -19.25 3.59 -12.60
CA ARG A 206 -19.87 4.27 -13.75
C ARG A 206 -18.82 4.96 -14.60
N ASP A 207 -19.07 4.99 -15.90
CA ASP A 207 -18.34 5.77 -16.89
C ASP A 207 -18.79 7.25 -16.88
N SER A 208 -18.21 8.06 -17.77
CA SER A 208 -18.56 9.49 -17.92
C SER A 208 -19.99 9.73 -18.39
N ARG A 209 -20.68 8.71 -18.91
CA ARG A 209 -22.07 8.77 -19.39
C ARG A 209 -23.06 8.24 -18.35
N GLY A 210 -22.60 7.83 -17.17
CA GLY A 210 -23.43 7.28 -16.11
C GLY A 210 -23.87 5.84 -16.35
N ALA A 211 -23.30 5.14 -17.34
CA ALA A 211 -23.51 3.71 -17.56
C ALA A 211 -22.49 2.90 -16.77
N ARG A 212 -22.78 1.63 -16.49
CA ARG A 212 -21.80 0.71 -15.89
C ARG A 212 -20.63 0.52 -16.85
N THR A 213 -19.39 0.57 -16.35
CA THR A 213 -18.22 0.45 -17.22
C THR A 213 -18.16 -0.93 -17.89
N PRO A 214 -17.79 -1.04 -19.17
CA PRO A 214 -17.61 -2.32 -19.86
C PRO A 214 -16.66 -3.27 -19.12
N ALA A 215 -15.54 -2.77 -18.59
CA ALA A 215 -14.59 -3.53 -17.79
C ALA A 215 -15.24 -4.10 -16.53
N ALA A 216 -16.10 -3.34 -15.84
CA ALA A 216 -16.80 -3.86 -14.66
C ALA A 216 -17.75 -5.03 -15.00
N VAL A 217 -18.40 -4.99 -16.17
CA VAL A 217 -19.25 -6.10 -16.65
C VAL A 217 -18.39 -7.32 -16.97
N ARG A 218 -17.29 -7.16 -17.71
CA ARG A 218 -16.38 -8.26 -18.05
C ARG A 218 -15.76 -8.89 -16.80
N LEU A 219 -15.33 -8.08 -15.84
CA LEU A 219 -14.76 -8.54 -14.57
C LEU A 219 -15.79 -9.30 -13.72
N SER A 220 -17.03 -8.81 -13.60
CA SER A 220 -18.09 -9.55 -12.87
C SER A 220 -18.34 -10.93 -13.48
N LYS A 221 -18.43 -11.00 -14.82
CA LYS A 221 -18.62 -12.27 -15.53
C LYS A 221 -17.43 -13.21 -15.33
N ARG A 222 -16.20 -12.70 -15.44
CA ARG A 222 -14.96 -13.50 -15.26
C ARG A 222 -14.83 -14.05 -13.84
N LEU A 223 -15.31 -13.31 -12.85
CA LEU A 223 -15.27 -13.69 -11.43
C LEU A 223 -16.51 -14.49 -10.97
N SER A 224 -17.47 -14.73 -11.87
CA SER A 224 -18.75 -15.39 -11.55
C SER A 224 -19.46 -14.74 -10.35
N LEU A 225 -19.59 -13.40 -10.41
CA LEU A 225 -20.26 -12.58 -9.39
C LEU A 225 -21.71 -12.22 -9.76
N ASP A 226 -22.19 -12.72 -10.90
CA ASP A 226 -23.56 -12.51 -11.39
C ASP A 226 -24.61 -13.36 -10.65
#